data_AF-T1G0M5-F1
#
_entry.id   AF-T1G0M5-F1
#
_cell.length_a   1.000
_cell.length_b   1.000
_cell.length_c   1.000
_cell.angle_alpha   90.00
_cell.angle_beta   90.00
_cell.angle_gamma   90.00
#
_symmetry.space_group_name_H-M   'P 1'
#
loop_
_entity.id
_entity.type
_entity.pdbx_description
1 polymer ?
#
loop_
_entity_poly.entity_id
_entity_poly.type
_entity_poly.pdbx_seq_one_letter_code
_entity_poly.pdbx_strand_id
1 'polypeptide(L)' 'GHQSCLKFSDKLMEKVRTMRWQCIECKKCSICAKAHRAGSMLFCDVCDRGFHMDCCNPPILKPVKG' A
#
# COMPACT_ATOMS: atom_id res chain seq x y z
N GLY A 1 5.59 -4.50 13.98
CA GLY A 1 6.71 -3.72 13.45
C GLY A 1 6.74 -2.36 14.11
N HIS A 2 7.92 -1.78 14.33
CA HIS A 2 8.04 -0.42 14.88
C HIS A 2 7.75 0.63 13.80
N GLN A 3 7.06 1.72 14.18
CA GLN A 3 6.72 2.82 13.30
C GLN A 3 7.95 3.41 12.58
N SER A 4 9.03 3.63 13.33
CA SER A 4 10.28 4.18 12.82
C SER A 4 10.97 3.25 11.81
N CYS A 5 10.98 1.93 12.07
CA CYS A 5 11.54 0.94 11.15
C CYS A 5 10.72 0.84 9.85
N LEU A 6 9.40 1.01 9.92
CA LEU A 6 8.50 1.00 8.76
C LEU A 6 8.39 2.36 8.05
N LYS A 7 9.03 3.39 8.61
CA LYS A 7 8.96 4.79 8.11
C LYS A 7 7.51 5.31 7.99
N PHE A 8 6.63 4.87 8.88
CA PHE A 8 5.25 5.37 8.92
C PHE A 8 5.17 6.71 9.65
N SER A 9 4.33 7.62 9.15
CA SER A 9 3.93 8.81 9.91
C SER A 9 3.04 8.42 11.09
N ASP A 10 2.91 9.28 12.09
CA ASP A 10 2.05 9.02 13.26
C ASP A 10 0.60 8.76 12.84
N LYS A 11 0.10 9.56 11.89
CA LYS A 11 -1.26 9.41 11.32
C LYS A 11 -1.43 8.07 10.60
N LEU A 12 -0.44 7.67 9.81
CA LEU A 12 -0.47 6.37 9.14
C LEU A 12 -0.42 5.23 10.16
N MET A 13 0.43 5.33 11.18
CA MET A 13 0.56 4.34 12.24
C MET A 13 -0.75 4.15 13.02
N GLU A 14 -1.42 5.24 13.37
CA GLU A 14 -2.75 5.20 14.00
C GLU A 14 -3.75 4.48 13.08
N LYS A 15 -3.76 4.82 11.78
CA LYS A 15 -4.67 4.19 10.82
C LYS A 15 -4.43 2.69 10.70
N VAL A 16 -3.18 2.26 10.50
CA VAL A 16 -2.85 0.83 10.29
C VAL A 16 -3.16 -0.02 11.52
N ARG A 17 -3.15 0.55 12.74
CA ARG A 17 -3.57 -0.14 13.97
C ARG A 17 -5.07 -0.46 14.01
N THR A 18 -5.89 0.30 13.31
CA THR A 18 -7.36 0.12 13.27
C THR A 18 -7.84 -0.81 12.15
N MET A 19 -6.92 -1.38 11.35
CA MET A 19 -7.25 -2.19 10.18
C MET A 19 -6.41 -3.47 10.13
N ARG A 20 -6.80 -4.41 9.25
CA ARG A 20 -5.98 -5.61 8.96
C ARG A 20 -4.82 -5.26 8.05
N TRP A 21 -3.82 -4.60 8.61
CA TRP A 21 -2.56 -4.29 7.94
C TRP A 21 -1.83 -5.58 7.53
N GLN A 22 -1.18 -5.54 6.38
CA GLN A 22 -0.30 -6.59 5.85
C GLN A 22 1.11 -6.03 5.73
N CYS A 23 2.16 -6.82 5.94
CA CYS A 23 3.52 -6.37 5.63
C CYS A 23 3.71 -6.17 4.12
N ILE A 24 4.84 -5.56 3.72
CA ILE A 24 5.17 -5.29 2.32
C ILE A 24 5.16 -6.57 1.48
N GLU A 25 5.66 -7.68 2.02
CA GLU A 25 5.73 -8.98 1.33
C GLU A 25 4.36 -9.67 1.23
N CYS A 26 3.48 -9.49 2.22
CA CYS A 26 2.15 -10.07 2.23
C CYS A 26 1.07 -9.20 1.57
N LYS A 27 1.45 -8.00 1.09
CA LYS A 27 0.48 -7.01 0.59
C LYS A 27 -0.27 -7.55 -0.63
N LYS A 28 -1.60 -7.45 -0.60
CA LYS A 28 -2.48 -7.75 -1.72
C LYS A 28 -3.13 -6.48 -2.27
N CYS A 29 -3.38 -6.47 -3.57
CA CYS A 29 -4.13 -5.40 -4.21
C CYS A 29 -5.56 -5.35 -3.64
N SER A 30 -6.01 -4.17 -3.22
CA SER A 30 -7.35 -3.97 -2.64
C SER A 30 -8.49 -4.09 -3.68
N ILE A 31 -8.15 -4.20 -4.97
CA ILE A 31 -9.12 -4.31 -6.07
C ILE A 31 -9.23 -5.76 -6.54
N CYS A 32 -8.11 -6.40 -6.88
CA CYS A 32 -8.11 -7.77 -7.43
C CYS A 32 -7.73 -8.87 -6.43
N ALA A 33 -7.41 -8.51 -5.17
CA ALA A 33 -6.98 -9.42 -4.10
C ALA A 33 -5.75 -10.29 -4.41
N LYS A 34 -5.00 -9.97 -5.47
CA LYS A 34 -3.76 -10.67 -5.87
C LYS A 34 -2.54 -10.01 -5.23
N ALA A 35 -1.53 -10.83 -4.92
CA ALA A 35 -0.25 -10.38 -4.39
C ALA A 35 0.55 -9.58 -5.42
N HIS A 36 1.68 -9.01 -4.98
CA HIS A 36 2.55 -8.18 -5.79
C HIS A 36 3.01 -8.89 -7.08
N ARG A 37 2.65 -8.31 -8.23
CA ARG A 37 3.38 -8.53 -9.49
C ARG A 37 4.59 -7.62 -9.49
N ALA A 38 5.80 -8.20 -9.57
CA ALA A 38 7.07 -7.48 -9.42
C ALA A 38 7.06 -6.06 -10.03
N GLY A 39 7.20 -5.05 -9.18
CA GLY A 39 7.42 -3.64 -9.57
C GLY A 39 6.20 -2.77 -9.88
N SER A 40 4.96 -3.26 -9.72
CA SER A 40 3.75 -2.55 -10.21
C SER A 40 2.66 -2.27 -9.17
N MET A 41 2.99 -2.24 -7.87
CA MET A 41 2.01 -1.98 -6.80
C MET A 41 2.33 -0.69 -6.05
N LEU A 42 1.34 0.19 -5.96
CA LEU A 42 1.35 1.42 -5.17
C LEU A 42 0.90 1.11 -3.74
N PHE A 43 1.47 1.82 -2.77
CA PHE A 43 1.02 1.84 -1.39
C PHE A 43 0.43 3.21 -1.06
N CYS A 44 -0.72 3.23 -0.40
CA CYS A 44 -1.37 4.48 -0.02
C CYS A 44 -0.70 5.09 1.22
N ASP A 45 -0.22 6.33 1.14
CA ASP A 45 0.44 7.01 2.28
C ASP A 45 -0.49 7.29 3.48
N VAL A 46 -1.80 7.12 3.31
CA VAL A 46 -2.81 7.32 4.35
C VAL A 46 -3.20 6.03 5.07
N CYS A 47 -3.14 4.86 4.40
CA CYS A 47 -3.62 3.60 4.98
C CYS A 47 -2.77 2.37 4.66
N ASP A 48 -1.68 2.52 3.93
CA ASP A 48 -0.74 1.48 3.51
C ASP A 48 -1.40 0.30 2.76
N ARG A 49 -2.57 0.52 2.14
CA ARG A 49 -3.20 -0.46 1.24
C ARG A 49 -2.47 -0.53 -0.08
N GLY A 50 -2.36 -1.75 -0.61
CA GLY A 50 -1.77 -2.02 -1.92
C GLY A 50 -2.77 -1.86 -3.07
N PHE A 51 -2.31 -1.29 -4.18
CA PHE A 51 -3.07 -1.16 -5.43
C PHE A 51 -2.15 -1.43 -6.60
N HIS A 52 -2.47 -2.39 -7.46
CA HIS A 52 -1.73 -2.48 -8.72
C HIS A 52 -2.05 -1.26 -9.57
N MET A 53 -1.04 -0.73 -10.25
CA MET A 53 -1.16 0.42 -11.12
C MET A 53 -2.19 0.20 -12.25
N ASP A 54 -2.28 -1.02 -12.77
CA ASP A 54 -3.23 -1.46 -13.81
C ASP A 54 -4.66 -1.68 -13.30
N CYS A 55 -4.85 -1.85 -11.99
CA CYS A 55 -6.16 -2.05 -11.37
C CYS A 55 -6.86 -0.72 -11.04
N CYS A 56 -6.12 0.39 -11.02
CA CYS A 56 -6.69 1.73 -10.83
C CYS A 56 -7.53 2.18 -12.02
N ASN A 57 -8.48 3.10 -11.78
CA ASN A 57 -9.31 3.69 -12.83
C ASN A 57 -9.24 5.23 -12.76
N PRO A 58 -8.58 5.91 -13.73
CA PRO A 58 -7.85 5.33 -14.85
C PRO A 58 -6.59 4.56 -14.41
N PRO A 59 -6.05 3.64 -15.23
CA PRO A 59 -4.79 2.96 -14.95
C PRO A 59 -3.66 3.97 -14.79
N ILE A 60 -2.80 3.74 -13.80
CA ILE A 60 -1.65 4.61 -13.51
C ILE A 60 -0.46 4.07 -14.30
N LEU A 61 0.25 4.92 -15.06
CA LEU A 61 1.37 4.49 -15.90
C LEU A 61 2.74 4.71 -15.24
N LYS A 62 2.81 5.63 -14.28
CA LYS A 62 4.04 5.96 -13.55
C LYS A 62 3.69 6.17 -12.07
N PRO A 63 4.57 5.77 -11.14
CA PRO A 63 4.37 6.08 -9.74
C PRO A 63 4.13 7.58 -9.57
N VAL A 64 3.06 7.94 -8.88
CA VAL A 64 2.80 9.32 -8.51
C VAL A 64 3.87 9.75 -7.51
N LYS A 65 4.41 10.95 -7.66
CA LYS A 65 5.26 11.53 -6.62
C LYS A 65 4.34 11.95 -5.47
N GLY A 66 4.48 11.27 -4.34
CA GLY A 66 3.91 11.69 -3.05
C GLY A 66 4.74 12.78 -2.40
#